data_AF-A0A939S9C0-F1
#
_entry.id   AF-A0A939S9C0-F1
#
_cell.length_a   1.000
_cell.length_b   1.000
_cell.length_c   1.000
_cell.angle_alpha   90.00
_cell.angle_beta   90.00
_cell.angle_gamma   90.00
#
_symmetry.space_group_name_H-M   'P 1'
#
loop_
_entity.id
_entity.type
_entity.pdbx_description
1 polymer ?
#
loop_
_entity_poly.entity_id
_entity_poly.type
_entity_poly.pdbx_seq_one_letter_code
_entity_poly.pdbx_strand_id
1 'polypeptide(L)' 'MEPTITIDGHKLTEGQSMSVRVAITAFLMELKNDKQFADSLGVIGIAYQARLTEVMHIILNEAS' A
#
# COMPACT_ATOMS: atom_id res chain seq x y z
N MET A 1 12.15 -14.75 1.14
CA MET A 1 11.48 -14.27 2.38
C MET A 1 10.73 -13.01 2.01
N GLU A 2 9.52 -12.78 2.53
CA GLU A 2 8.82 -11.52 2.26
C GLU A 2 9.54 -10.33 2.89
N PRO A 3 9.52 -9.13 2.27
CA PRO A 3 10.10 -7.92 2.83
C PRO A 3 9.51 -7.57 4.20
N THR A 4 10.36 -7.26 5.16
CA THR A 4 9.94 -6.89 6.51
C THR A 4 9.53 -5.43 6.56
N ILE A 5 8.34 -5.13 7.11
CA ILE A 5 7.85 -3.76 7.24
C ILE A 5 8.35 -3.16 8.55
N THR A 6 8.86 -1.93 8.50
CA THR A 6 9.27 -1.15 9.67
C THR A 6 8.56 0.19 9.66
N ILE A 7 7.95 0.58 10.78
CA ILE A 7 7.27 1.88 10.96
C ILE A 7 7.86 2.54 12.20
N ASP A 8 8.37 3.77 12.06
CA ASP A 8 9.03 4.53 13.13
C ASP A 8 10.14 3.73 13.86
N GLY A 9 10.89 2.92 13.11
CA GLY A 9 11.95 2.05 13.64
C GLY A 9 11.46 0.75 14.30
N HIS A 10 10.15 0.52 14.39
CA HIS A 10 9.57 -0.71 14.90
C HIS A 10 9.30 -1.72 13.79
N LYS A 11 9.98 -2.86 13.86
CA LYS A 11 9.75 -3.99 12.95
C LYS A 11 8.40 -4.63 13.24
N LEU A 12 7.55 -4.70 12.23
CA LEU A 12 6.26 -5.36 12.35
C LEU A 12 6.44 -6.88 12.45
N THR A 13 5.56 -7.53 13.20
CA THR A 13 5.41 -8.98 13.15
C THR A 13 4.93 -9.43 11.78
N GLU A 14 5.01 -10.72 11.50
CA GLU A 14 4.52 -11.29 10.24
C GLU A 14 3.03 -11.01 10.02
N GLY A 15 2.19 -11.23 11.03
CA GLY A 15 0.75 -10.94 10.93
C GLY A 15 0.43 -9.46 10.75
N GLN A 16 1.19 -8.57 11.40
CA GLN A 16 1.06 -7.13 11.18
C GLN A 16 1.48 -6.74 9.76
N SER A 17 2.57 -7.31 9.26
CA SER A 17 3.06 -7.07 7.90
C SER A 17 2.04 -7.55 6.86
N MET A 18 1.47 -8.73 7.03
CA MET A 18 0.38 -9.23 6.16
C MET A 18 -0.83 -8.33 6.18
N SER A 19 -1.24 -7.84 7.36
CA SER A 19 -2.40 -6.96 7.49
C SER A 19 -2.22 -5.65 6.72
N VAL A 20 -1.02 -5.07 6.77
CA VAL A 20 -0.67 -3.87 5.99
C VAL A 20 -0.70 -4.17 4.48
N ARG A 21 -0.14 -5.31 4.04
CA ARG A 21 -0.18 -5.76 2.64
C ARG A 21 -1.63 -5.90 2.12
N VAL A 22 -2.50 -6.53 2.91
CA VAL A 22 -3.93 -6.69 2.57
C VAL A 22 -4.62 -5.34 2.45
N ALA A 23 -4.42 -4.43 3.41
CA ALA A 23 -5.04 -3.10 3.40
C ALA A 23 -4.63 -2.30 2.15
N ILE A 24 -3.34 -2.30 1.81
CA ILE A 24 -2.79 -1.63 0.62
C ILE A 24 -3.37 -2.24 -0.67
N THR A 25 -3.46 -3.57 -0.72
CA THR A 25 -4.01 -4.28 -1.88
C THR A 25 -5.50 -4.01 -2.06
N ALA A 26 -6.29 -4.00 -0.98
CA ALA A 26 -7.71 -3.66 -1.02
C ALA A 26 -7.91 -2.22 -1.52
N PHE A 27 -7.16 -1.26 -0.97
CA PHE A 27 -7.19 0.13 -1.41
C PHE A 27 -6.83 0.29 -2.90
N LEU A 28 -5.83 -0.44 -3.39
CA LEU A 28 -5.48 -0.50 -4.81
C LEU A 28 -6.62 -1.01 -5.68
N MET A 29 -7.31 -2.05 -5.24
CA MET A 29 -8.42 -2.64 -5.97
C MET A 29 -9.60 -1.68 -6.04
N GLU A 30 -9.95 -1.04 -4.93
CA GLU A 30 -11.00 -0.02 -4.90
C GLU A 30 -10.66 1.16 -5.80
N LEU A 31 -9.44 1.68 -5.73
CA LEU A 31 -8.98 2.79 -6.57
C LEU A 31 -9.03 2.48 -8.08
N LYS A 32 -8.76 1.22 -8.47
CA LYS A 32 -8.75 0.79 -9.88
C LYS A 32 -10.14 0.45 -10.40
N ASN A 33 -11.00 -0.14 -9.57
CA ASN A 33 -12.24 -0.76 -10.01
C ASN A 33 -13.48 0.08 -9.65
N ASP A 34 -13.38 1.00 -8.71
CA ASP A 34 -14.47 1.89 -8.30
C ASP A 34 -14.15 3.35 -8.67
N LYS A 35 -14.75 3.80 -9.77
CA LYS A 35 -14.60 5.17 -10.26
C LYS A 35 -15.20 6.20 -9.29
N GLN A 36 -16.30 5.88 -8.61
CA GLN A 36 -16.94 6.80 -7.67
C GLN A 36 -16.05 7.00 -6.44
N PHE A 37 -15.46 5.92 -5.94
CA PHE A 37 -14.44 5.97 -4.90
C PHE A 37 -13.24 6.81 -5.34
N ALA A 38 -12.67 6.53 -6.51
CA ALA A 38 -11.53 7.28 -7.04
C ALA A 38 -11.83 8.79 -7.19
N ASP A 39 -13.00 9.13 -7.74
CA ASP A 39 -13.44 10.52 -7.91
C ASP A 39 -13.70 11.20 -6.54
N SER A 40 -14.17 10.46 -5.53
CA SER A 40 -14.43 10.99 -4.18
C SER A 40 -13.16 11.43 -3.43
N LEU A 41 -12.00 10.88 -3.79
CA LEU A 41 -10.70 11.27 -3.22
C LEU A 41 -10.23 12.65 -3.72
N GLY A 42 -10.81 13.15 -4.82
CA GLY A 42 -10.46 14.44 -5.42
C GLY A 42 -8.95 14.59 -5.66
N VAL A 43 -8.42 15.77 -5.37
CA VAL A 43 -6.98 16.09 -5.54
C VAL A 43 -6.03 15.23 -4.71
N ILE A 44 -6.51 14.70 -3.59
CA ILE A 44 -5.73 13.85 -2.70
C ILE A 44 -5.53 12.45 -3.30
N GLY A 45 -6.46 11.99 -4.14
CA GLY A 45 -6.37 10.69 -4.82
C GLY A 45 -5.11 10.51 -5.65
N ILE A 46 -4.65 11.55 -6.35
CA ILE A 46 -3.42 11.54 -7.16
C ILE A 46 -2.18 11.31 -6.28
N ALA A 47 -2.11 12.01 -5.13
CA ALA A 47 -1.01 11.86 -4.18
C ALA A 47 -0.99 10.45 -3.56
N TYR A 48 -2.16 9.90 -3.22
CA TYR A 48 -2.26 8.52 -2.75
C TYR A 48 -1.81 7.53 -3.82
N GLN A 49 -2.24 7.69 -5.07
CA GLN A 49 -1.89 6.80 -6.17
C GLN A 49 -0.37 6.79 -6.46
N ALA A 50 0.27 7.95 -6.38
CA ALA A 50 1.73 8.08 -6.48
C ALA A 50 2.46 7.37 -5.32
N ARG A 51 2.04 7.60 -4.07
CA ARG A 51 2.67 6.94 -2.90
C ARG A 51 2.40 5.46 -2.81
N LEU A 52 1.23 5.02 -3.24
CA LEU A 52 0.88 3.61 -3.30
C LEU A 52 1.81 2.84 -4.23
N THR A 53 2.23 3.44 -5.35
CA THR A 53 3.20 2.84 -6.28
C THR A 53 4.58 2.67 -5.61
N GLU A 54 5.04 3.68 -4.89
CA GLU A 54 6.31 3.61 -4.15
C GLU A 54 6.25 2.58 -3.01
N VAL A 55 5.16 2.59 -2.24
CA VAL A 55 4.92 1.66 -1.14
C VAL A 55 4.88 0.22 -1.68
N MET A 56 4.20 -0.03 -2.80
CA MET A 56 4.22 -1.33 -3.46
C MET A 56 5.61 -1.74 -3.94
N HIS A 57 6.41 -0.79 -4.42
CA HIS A 57 7.79 -1.07 -4.82
C HIS A 57 8.64 -1.51 -3.62
N ILE A 58 8.50 -0.85 -2.48
CA ILE A 58 9.19 -1.19 -1.23
C ILE A 58 8.70 -2.56 -0.71
N ILE A 59 7.40 -2.80 -0.74
CA ILE A 59 6.76 -3.99 -0.16
C ILE A 59 6.95 -5.25 -1.03
N LEU A 60 7.07 -5.09 -2.36
CA LEU A 60 7.12 -6.21 -3.31
C LEU A 60 8.48 -6.40 -4.00
N ASN A 61 9.35 -5.39 -4.03
CA ASN A 61 10.53 -5.40 -4.90
C ASN A 61 11.89 -5.37 -4.19
N GLU A 62 11.95 -5.53 -2.87
CA GLU A 62 13.22 -5.88 -2.21
C GLU A 62 13.41 -7.41 -2.16
N ALA A 63 13.73 -7.93 -3.34
CA ALA A 63 14.43 -9.20 -3.54
C ALA A 63 15.62 -8.92 -4.46
N SER A 64 16.68 -8.31 -3.92
CA SER A 64 18.01 -8.22 -4.54
C SER A 64 19.06 -8.02 -3.44
#